data_AF-A0A8T3NSE1-F1
#
_entry.id   AF-A0A8T3NSE1-F1
#
_cell.length_a   1.000
_cell.length_b   1.000
_cell.length_c   1.000
_cell.angle_alpha   90.00
_cell.angle_beta   90.00
_cell.angle_gamma   90.00
#
_symmetry.space_group_name_H-M   'P 1'
#
loop_
_entity.id
_entity.type
_entity.pdbx_description
1 polymer ?
#
loop_
_entity_poly.entity_id
_entity_poly.type
_entity_poly.pdbx_seq_one_letter_code
_entity_poly.pdbx_strand_id
1 'polypeptide(L)'
;MFQVLRSMPVGVRILLTYGFLLLAAVGVTLPLIVAQAVEAPISPIGVVWMLLLAYLVFTLTLVLQRKQAAYPLAVGLATLSLPLVPLLYFSPAGLPGAMAAGIVVVLVFWALLRPSVRSWFDRP
;
A
#
# COMPACT_ATOMS: atom_id res chain seq x y z
N MET A 1 0.38 -6.58 22.81
CA MET A 1 0.71 -6.04 21.47
C MET A 1 2.06 -6.53 20.93
N PHE A 2 3.17 -6.39 21.66
CA PHE A 2 4.50 -6.81 21.19
C PHE A 2 4.63 -8.30 20.79
N GLN A 3 3.95 -9.22 21.49
CA GLN A 3 3.94 -10.64 21.13
C GLN A 3 3.23 -10.92 19.79
N VAL A 4 2.20 -10.13 19.45
CA VAL A 4 1.49 -10.22 18.17
C VAL A 4 2.41 -9.74 17.03
N LEU A 5 3.12 -8.64 17.23
CA LEU A 5 4.12 -8.14 16.27
C LEU A 5 5.29 -9.12 16.09
N ARG A 6 5.70 -9.82 17.15
CA ARG A 6 6.81 -10.79 17.11
C ARG A 6 6.42 -12.10 16.41
N SER A 7 5.16 -12.49 16.48
CA SER A 7 4.61 -13.67 15.77
C SER A 7 4.28 -13.39 14.30
N MET A 8 4.23 -12.12 13.87
CA MET A 8 4.02 -11.77 12.47
C MET A 8 5.22 -12.19 11.60
N PRO A 9 4.98 -12.90 10.48
CA PRO A 9 6.00 -13.13 9.47
C PRO A 9 6.61 -11.80 9.03
N VAL A 10 7.91 -11.81 8.72
CA VAL A 10 8.63 -10.60 8.26
C VAL A 10 7.93 -9.99 7.04
N GLY A 11 7.42 -10.81 6.12
CA GLY A 11 6.73 -10.31 4.92
C GLY A 11 5.44 -9.54 5.24
N VAL A 12 4.68 -9.95 6.26
CA VAL A 12 3.47 -9.21 6.71
C VAL A 12 3.87 -7.86 7.31
N ARG A 13 4.99 -7.81 8.06
CA ARG A 13 5.51 -6.56 8.61
C ARG A 13 5.93 -5.58 7.51
N ILE A 14 6.68 -6.06 6.51
CA ILE A 14 7.07 -5.25 5.34
C ILE A 14 5.84 -4.70 4.63
N LEU A 15 4.84 -5.55 4.37
CA LEU A 15 3.58 -5.14 3.75
C LEU A 15 2.85 -4.07 4.57
N LEU A 16 2.73 -4.25 5.88
CA LEU A 16 2.09 -3.29 6.77
C LEU A 16 2.85 -1.97 6.79
N THR A 17 4.18 -2.00 6.88
CA THR A 17 5.01 -0.78 6.81
C THR A 17 4.78 -0.06 5.48
N TYR A 18 4.81 -0.78 4.35
CA TYR A 18 4.51 -0.21 3.03
C TYR A 18 3.10 0.41 2.99
N GLY A 19 2.08 -0.30 3.46
CA GLY A 19 0.72 0.20 3.46
C GLY A 19 0.53 1.42 4.36
N PHE A 20 1.13 1.45 5.56
CA PHE A 20 1.10 2.63 6.41
C PHE A 20 1.86 3.82 5.82
N LEU A 21 2.98 3.59 5.13
CA LEU A 21 3.70 4.64 4.42
C LEU A 21 2.84 5.23 3.28
N LEU A 22 2.14 4.38 2.53
CA LEU A 22 1.19 4.85 1.52
C LEU A 22 0.03 5.61 2.17
N LEU A 23 -0.54 5.10 3.28
CA LEU A 23 -1.62 5.80 3.99
C LEU A 23 -1.16 7.19 4.45
N ALA A 24 0.05 7.29 5.00
CA ALA A 24 0.63 8.55 5.43
C ALA A 24 0.84 9.49 4.24
N ALA A 25 1.36 8.99 3.12
CA ALA A 25 1.53 9.77 1.89
C ALA A 25 0.18 10.31 1.38
N VAL A 26 -0.86 9.47 1.34
CA VAL A 26 -2.21 9.92 0.95
C VAL A 26 -2.76 10.92 1.97
N GLY A 27 -2.52 10.69 3.26
CA GLY A 27 -2.87 11.59 4.36
C GLY A 27 -2.30 13.00 4.17
N VAL A 28 -1.01 13.10 3.78
CA VAL A 28 -0.35 14.37 3.48
C VAL A 28 -0.99 15.07 2.27
N THR A 29 -1.50 14.31 1.30
CA THR A 29 -2.19 14.88 0.12
C THR A 29 -3.66 15.24 0.37
N LEU A 30 -4.24 14.95 1.54
CA LEU A 30 -5.66 15.22 1.83
C LEU A 30 -6.08 16.68 1.61
N PRO A 31 -5.32 17.72 1.99
CA PRO A 31 -5.73 19.10 1.74
C PRO A 31 -5.95 19.40 0.26
N LEU A 32 -5.11 18.82 -0.62
CA LEU A 32 -5.25 18.97 -2.07
C LEU A 32 -6.50 18.26 -2.58
N ILE A 33 -6.76 17.04 -2.09
CA ILE A 33 -7.94 16.26 -2.45
C ILE A 33 -9.22 16.98 -2.02
N VAL A 34 -9.23 17.54 -0.81
CA VAL A 34 -10.37 18.32 -0.28
C VAL A 34 -10.60 19.59 -1.10
N ALA A 35 -9.54 20.32 -1.45
CA ALA A 35 -9.66 21.51 -2.31
C ALA A 35 -10.28 21.16 -3.67
N GLN A 36 -9.82 20.08 -4.31
CA GLN A 36 -10.39 19.58 -5.56
C GLN A 36 -11.85 19.17 -5.44
N ALA A 37 -12.24 18.58 -4.31
CA ALA A 37 -13.62 18.17 -4.05
C ALA A 37 -14.57 19.36 -3.82
N VAL A 38 -14.07 20.48 -3.30
CA VAL A 38 -14.86 21.72 -3.15
C VAL A 38 -15.13 22.36 -4.51
N GLU A 39 -14.12 22.42 -5.38
CA GLU A 39 -14.27 23.00 -6.73
C GLU A 39 -15.07 22.11 -7.68
N ALA A 40 -14.88 20.80 -7.59
CA ALA A 40 -15.58 19.80 -8.40
C ALA A 40 -16.08 18.65 -7.50
N PRO A 41 -17.34 18.71 -7.02
CA PRO A 41 -17.91 17.74 -6.09
C PRO A 41 -17.84 16.28 -6.57
N ILE A 42 -17.94 16.08 -7.89
CA ILE A 42 -17.74 14.77 -8.52
C ILE A 42 -16.73 14.96 -9.64
N SER A 43 -15.50 14.49 -9.40
CA SER A 43 -14.44 14.45 -10.41
C SER A 43 -13.92 13.02 -10.54
N PRO A 44 -13.54 12.56 -11.75
CA PRO A 44 -12.94 11.25 -11.93
C PRO A 44 -11.71 11.03 -11.06
N ILE A 45 -10.89 12.08 -10.87
CA ILE A 45 -9.70 12.02 -10.02
C ILE A 45 -10.06 11.88 -8.54
N GLY A 46 -11.09 12.59 -8.06
CA GLY A 46 -11.59 12.47 -6.69
C GLY A 46 -12.09 11.05 -6.39
N VAL A 47 -12.80 10.43 -7.34
CA VAL A 47 -13.25 9.03 -7.22
C VAL A 47 -12.05 8.07 -7.09
N VAL A 48 -10.99 8.27 -7.87
CA VAL A 48 -9.76 7.48 -7.76
C VAL A 48 -9.14 7.61 -6.36
N TRP A 49 -9.05 8.83 -5.81
CA TRP A 49 -8.53 9.04 -4.45
C TRP A 49 -9.39 8.39 -3.37
N MET A 50 -10.71 8.51 -3.47
CA MET A 50 -11.64 7.87 -2.54
C MET A 50 -11.50 6.35 -2.58
N LEU A 51 -11.44 5.76 -3.78
CA LEU A 51 -11.23 4.33 -3.97
C LEU A 51 -9.88 3.88 -3.43
N LEU A 52 -8.82 4.65 -3.67
CA LEU A 52 -7.48 4.36 -3.16
C LEU A 52 -7.46 4.35 -1.63
N LEU A 53 -8.03 5.37 -0.98
CA LEU A 53 -8.15 5.44 0.48
C LEU A 53 -8.97 4.28 1.04
N ALA A 54 -10.14 4.01 0.46
CA ALA A 54 -11.01 2.92 0.88
C ALA A 54 -10.29 1.57 0.75
N TYR A 55 -9.67 1.32 -0.41
CA TYR A 55 -8.89 0.12 -0.69
C TYR A 55 -7.76 -0.06 0.33
N LEU A 56 -7.07 1.02 0.68
CA LEU A 56 -5.92 1.00 1.56
C LEU A 56 -6.31 0.74 3.02
N VAL A 57 -7.27 1.48 3.56
CA VAL A 57 -7.77 1.29 4.93
C VAL A 57 -8.42 -0.08 5.09
N PHE A 58 -9.23 -0.50 4.11
CA PHE A 58 -9.89 -1.81 4.12
C PHE A 58 -8.87 -2.96 4.09
N THR A 59 -7.90 -2.89 3.17
CA THR A 59 -6.87 -3.93 3.06
C THR A 59 -6.02 -4.00 4.32
N LEU A 60 -5.55 -2.87 4.85
CA LEU A 60 -4.77 -2.85 6.10
C LEU A 60 -5.56 -3.46 7.26
N THR A 61 -6.84 -3.14 7.36
CA THR A 61 -7.72 -3.69 8.39
C THR A 61 -7.85 -5.20 8.26
N LEU A 62 -8.10 -5.71 7.05
CA LEU A 62 -8.20 -7.16 6.81
C LEU A 62 -6.87 -7.87 7.05
N VAL A 63 -5.73 -7.24 6.74
CA VAL A 63 -4.40 -7.78 7.02
C VAL A 63 -4.17 -7.92 8.53
N LEU A 64 -4.54 -6.90 9.30
CA LEU A 64 -4.45 -6.93 10.77
C LEU A 64 -5.42 -7.96 11.38
N GLN A 65 -6.62 -8.09 10.81
CA GLN A 65 -7.62 -9.08 11.20
C GLN A 65 -7.33 -10.50 10.68
N ARG A 66 -6.22 -10.69 9.94
CA ARG A 66 -5.79 -11.99 9.39
C ARG A 66 -6.85 -12.68 8.53
N LYS A 67 -7.68 -11.92 7.81
CA LYS A 67 -8.71 -12.50 6.93
C LYS A 67 -8.09 -13.02 5.63
N GLN A 68 -8.55 -14.16 5.14
CA GLN A 68 -8.09 -14.77 3.88
C GLN A 68 -8.23 -13.82 2.68
N ALA A 69 -9.30 -13.01 2.65
CA ALA A 69 -9.53 -11.99 1.63
C ALA A 69 -8.44 -10.90 1.59
N ALA A 70 -7.65 -10.74 2.64
CA ALA A 70 -6.58 -9.74 2.70
C ALA A 70 -5.44 -10.04 1.72
N TYR A 71 -5.13 -11.32 1.44
CA TYR A 71 -4.01 -11.68 0.57
C TYR A 71 -4.14 -11.16 -0.87
N PRO A 72 -5.24 -11.45 -1.62
CA PRO A 72 -5.38 -10.92 -2.98
C PRO A 72 -5.44 -9.39 -3.02
N LEU A 73 -6.01 -8.75 -1.99
CA LEU A 73 -6.03 -7.29 -1.87
C LEU A 73 -4.63 -6.73 -1.61
N ALA A 74 -3.83 -7.38 -0.76
CA ALA A 74 -2.45 -6.98 -0.53
C ALA A 74 -1.59 -7.10 -1.79
N VAL A 75 -1.82 -8.13 -2.61
CA VAL A 75 -1.17 -8.28 -3.92
C VAL A 75 -1.56 -7.15 -4.86
N GLY A 76 -2.86 -6.79 -4.92
CA GLY A 76 -3.29 -5.63 -5.70
C GLY A 76 -2.72 -4.30 -5.18
N LEU A 77 -2.56 -4.14 -3.87
CA LEU A 77 -1.91 -2.97 -3.28
C LEU A 77 -0.41 -2.88 -3.61
N ALA A 78 0.25 -4.04 -3.77
CA ALA A 78 1.64 -4.10 -4.21
C ALA A 78 1.83 -3.65 -5.66
N THR A 79 0.85 -3.86 -6.55
CA THR A 79 0.99 -3.45 -7.95
C THR A 79 1.06 -1.92 -8.11
N LEU A 80 0.56 -1.14 -7.14
CA LEU A 80 0.71 0.31 -7.11
C LEU A 80 2.18 0.77 -7.07
N SER A 81 3.10 -0.09 -6.61
CA SER A 81 4.53 0.19 -6.63
C SER A 81 5.15 0.11 -8.03
N LEU A 82 4.53 -0.64 -8.96
CA LEU A 82 5.04 -0.80 -10.33
C LEU A 82 5.04 0.51 -11.14
N PRO A 83 3.92 1.26 -11.26
CA PRO A 83 3.93 2.54 -11.97
C PRO A 83 4.75 3.61 -11.25
N LEU A 84 5.05 3.45 -9.95
CA LEU A 84 5.86 4.39 -9.20
C LEU A 84 7.30 4.49 -9.74
N VAL A 85 7.86 3.40 -10.27
CA VAL A 85 9.22 3.37 -10.83
C VAL A 85 9.39 4.33 -12.03
N PRO A 86 8.62 4.18 -13.13
CA PRO A 86 8.71 5.13 -14.24
C PRO A 86 8.27 6.53 -13.83
N LEU A 87 7.26 6.68 -12.95
CA LEU A 87 6.84 8.00 -12.46
C LEU A 87 7.99 8.75 -11.78
N LEU A 88 8.73 8.08 -10.88
CA LEU A 88 9.87 8.72 -10.21
C LEU A 88 11.06 8.93 -11.14
N TYR A 89 11.27 8.05 -12.13
CA TYR A 89 12.30 8.22 -13.14
C TYR A 89 12.13 9.50 -13.95
N PHE A 90 10.89 9.83 -14.36
CA PHE A 90 10.57 11.05 -15.11
C PHE A 90 10.33 12.28 -14.21
N SER A 91 10.37 12.11 -12.90
CA SER A 91 10.24 13.21 -11.93
C SER A 91 11.59 13.88 -11.67
N PRO A 92 11.64 15.03 -10.96
CA PRO A 92 12.89 15.62 -10.49
C PRO A 92 13.76 14.69 -9.62
N ALA A 93 13.19 13.62 -9.05
CA ALA A 93 13.93 12.61 -8.31
C ALA A 93 14.80 11.71 -9.21
N GLY A 94 14.53 11.65 -10.52
CA GLY A 94 15.32 10.96 -11.53
C GLY A 94 15.65 9.49 -11.21
N LEU A 95 16.87 9.09 -11.57
CA LEU A 95 17.37 7.74 -11.32
C LEU A 95 17.38 7.35 -9.84
N PRO A 96 17.82 8.20 -8.88
CA PRO A 96 17.73 7.87 -7.45
C PRO A 96 16.31 7.54 -6.98
N GLY A 97 15.32 8.32 -7.42
CA GLY A 97 13.91 8.05 -7.10
C GLY A 97 13.43 6.73 -7.70
N ALA A 98 13.74 6.47 -8.96
CA ALA A 98 13.40 5.22 -9.62
C ALA A 98 14.02 3.99 -8.93
N MET A 99 15.27 4.09 -8.50
CA MET A 99 15.95 3.03 -7.75
C MET A 99 15.27 2.77 -6.40
N ALA A 100 14.93 3.82 -5.66
CA ALA A 100 14.22 3.69 -4.39
C ALA A 100 12.86 3.00 -4.58
N ALA A 101 12.06 3.41 -5.58
CA ALA A 101 10.82 2.73 -5.92
C ALA A 101 11.03 1.28 -6.36
N GLY A 102 12.07 1.00 -7.15
CA GLY A 102 12.41 -0.36 -7.57
C GLY A 102 12.75 -1.26 -6.39
N ILE A 103 13.47 -0.75 -5.40
CA ILE A 103 13.75 -1.46 -4.15
C ILE A 103 12.43 -1.76 -3.40
N VAL A 104 11.52 -0.79 -3.31
CA VAL A 104 10.20 -1.00 -2.69
C VAL A 104 9.40 -2.08 -3.42
N VAL A 105 9.35 -2.04 -4.76
CA VAL A 105 8.70 -3.08 -5.58
C VAL A 105 9.27 -4.45 -5.23
N VAL A 106 10.59 -4.60 -5.31
CA VAL A 106 11.26 -5.88 -5.03
C VAL A 106 10.95 -6.36 -3.62
N LEU A 107 11.06 -5.48 -2.61
CA LEU A 107 10.81 -5.83 -1.21
C LEU A 107 9.36 -6.27 -0.96
N VAL A 108 8.38 -5.54 -1.50
CA VAL A 108 6.96 -5.84 -1.29
C VAL A 108 6.55 -7.12 -2.01
N PHE A 109 6.97 -7.30 -3.27
CA PHE A 109 6.67 -8.53 -4.01
C PHE A 109 7.38 -9.74 -3.40
N TRP A 110 8.66 -9.62 -3.07
CA TRP A 110 9.40 -10.69 -2.39
C TRP A 110 8.80 -11.03 -1.01
N ALA A 111 8.32 -10.03 -0.28
CA ALA A 111 7.62 -10.24 0.98
C ALA A 111 6.33 -11.04 0.80
N LEU A 112 5.49 -10.68 -0.20
CA LEU A 112 4.21 -11.31 -0.46
C LEU A 112 4.31 -12.73 -1.04
N LEU A 113 5.33 -13.01 -1.86
CA LEU A 113 5.52 -14.30 -2.51
C LEU A 113 5.94 -15.42 -1.54
N ARG A 114 6.26 -15.09 -0.28
CA ARG A 114 6.66 -16.09 0.72
C ARG A 114 5.45 -16.94 1.17
N PRO A 115 5.54 -18.28 1.14
CA PRO A 115 4.45 -19.16 1.59
C PRO A 115 3.98 -18.88 3.03
N SER A 116 4.92 -18.47 3.90
CA SER A 116 4.64 -18.10 5.29
C SER A 116 3.64 -16.94 5.43
N VAL A 117 3.60 -16.03 4.44
CA VAL A 117 2.68 -14.89 4.44
C VAL A 117 1.29 -15.34 4.05
N ARG A 118 1.16 -16.24 3.08
CA ARG A 118 -0.15 -16.82 2.72
C ARG A 118 -0.78 -17.55 3.90
N SER A 119 0.00 -18.39 4.60
CA SER A 119 -0.47 -19.13 5.78
C SER A 119 -0.86 -18.24 6.97
N TRP A 120 -0.45 -16.97 6.98
CA TRP A 120 -0.84 -16.02 8.02
C TRP A 120 -2.30 -15.60 7.91
N PHE A 121 -2.84 -15.56 6.69
CA PHE A 121 -4.21 -15.15 6.40
C PHE A 121 -5.23 -16.30 6.47
N ASP A 122 -4.77 -17.53 6.69
CA ASP A 122 -5.63 -18.73 6.80
C ASP A 122 -6.02 -19.04 8.26
N ARG A 123 -5.51 -18.28 9.25
CA ARG A 123 -5.81 -18.49 10.68
C ARG A 123 -6.87 -17.49 11.15
N PRO A 124 -8.03 -17.95 11.68
CA PRO A 124 -9.11 -17.08 12.13
C PRO A 124 -8.76 -16.21 13.33
#